data_AF-A0A6N7V533-F1
#
_entry.id   AF-A0A6N7V533-F1
#
_cell.length_a   1.000
_cell.length_b   1.000
_cell.length_c   1.000
_cell.angle_alpha   90.00
_cell.angle_beta   90.00
_cell.angle_gamma   90.00
#
_symmetry.space_group_name_H-M   'P 1'
#
loop_
_entity.id
_entity.type
_entity.pdbx_description
1 polymer ?
#
loop_
_entity_poly.entity_id
_entity_poly.type
_entity_poly.pdbx_seq_one_letter_code
_entity_poly.pdbx_strand_id
1 'polypeptide(L)'
;MELTSKRRAYLRKKAHDLDALVRIGKEGVTDNLIQSILDAIESRELIKVKILQNCEEEKMEIMEQLSQCKEFEVVGIIGRTIILFKENKDKPVISLELKSI
;
A
#
# COMPACT_ATOMS: atom_id res chain seq x y z
N MET A 1 -1.40 1.77 -14.98
CA MET A 1 -2.58 2.62 -15.19
C MET A 1 -2.43 3.78 -14.24
N GLU A 2 -2.51 5.04 -14.65
CA GLU A 2 -2.18 6.14 -13.72
C GLU A 2 -3.28 6.34 -12.65
N LEU A 3 -2.89 6.34 -11.37
CA LEU A 3 -3.78 6.61 -10.24
C LEU A 3 -4.18 8.08 -10.17
N THR A 4 -5.29 8.44 -10.82
CA THR A 4 -5.91 9.78 -10.75
C THR A 4 -6.39 10.11 -9.33
N SER A 5 -6.56 11.40 -9.03
CA SER A 5 -7.01 11.90 -7.71
C SER A 5 -8.33 11.26 -7.25
N LYS A 6 -9.28 11.02 -8.16
CA LYS A 6 -10.55 10.35 -7.86
C LYS A 6 -10.35 8.89 -7.44
N ARG A 7 -9.51 8.15 -8.18
CA ARG A 7 -9.18 6.75 -7.87
C ARG A 7 -8.44 6.63 -6.54
N ARG A 8 -7.51 7.54 -6.25
CA ARG A 8 -6.82 7.61 -4.95
C ARG A 8 -7.80 7.84 -3.80
N ALA A 9 -8.78 8.74 -3.96
CA ALA A 9 -9.81 8.98 -2.94
C ALA A 9 -10.67 7.73 -2.70
N TYR A 10 -11.06 7.04 -3.77
CA TYR A 10 -11.80 5.77 -3.67
C TYR A 10 -11.01 4.69 -2.94
N LEU A 11 -9.74 4.46 -3.33
CA LEU A 11 -8.86 3.49 -2.67
C LEU A 11 -8.64 3.82 -1.19
N ARG A 12 -8.49 5.10 -0.83
CA ARG A 12 -8.38 5.52 0.57
C ARG A 12 -9.64 5.21 1.36
N LYS A 13 -10.82 5.45 0.77
CA LYS A 13 -12.09 5.09 1.40
C LYS A 13 -12.19 3.59 1.62
N LYS A 14 -11.87 2.78 0.60
CA LYS A 14 -11.90 1.31 0.71
C LYS A 14 -10.87 0.77 1.70
N ALA A 15 -9.69 1.41 1.79
CA ALA A 15 -8.67 1.05 2.76
C ALA A 15 -9.04 1.41 4.20
N HIS A 16 -10.00 2.32 4.43
CA HIS A 16 -10.37 2.74 5.79
C HIS A 16 -10.84 1.55 6.63
N ASP A 17 -11.73 0.73 6.09
CA ASP A 17 -12.31 -0.45 6.73
C ASP A 17 -11.38 -1.68 6.80
N LEU A 18 -10.23 -1.65 6.12
CA LEU A 18 -9.27 -2.76 6.17
C LEU A 18 -8.44 -2.72 7.46
N ASP A 19 -7.74 -3.79 7.79
CA ASP A 19 -6.71 -3.78 8.84
C ASP A 19 -5.30 -3.73 8.22
N ALA A 20 -4.33 -3.22 8.98
CA ALA A 20 -2.94 -3.26 8.58
C ALA A 20 -2.39 -4.68 8.68
N LEU A 21 -2.13 -5.30 7.52
CA LEU A 21 -1.59 -6.65 7.39
C LEU A 21 -0.09 -6.69 7.64
N VAL A 22 0.62 -5.67 7.19
CA VAL A 22 2.09 -5.58 7.32
C VAL A 22 2.45 -4.45 8.27
N ARG A 23 3.53 -4.62 9.02
CA ARG A 23 4.00 -3.63 10.00
C ARG A 23 5.50 -3.39 9.85
N ILE A 24 5.89 -2.13 9.85
CA ILE A 24 7.28 -1.68 9.74
C ILE A 24 7.80 -1.42 11.15
N GLY A 25 8.80 -2.20 11.56
CA GLY A 25 9.41 -2.12 12.89
C GLY A 25 10.62 -1.20 12.93
N LYS A 26 11.52 -1.45 13.89
CA LYS A 26 12.77 -0.69 14.05
C LYS A 26 13.69 -0.79 12.84
N GLU A 27 13.73 -1.97 12.23
CA GLU A 27 14.59 -2.26 11.06
C GLU A 27 14.14 -1.56 9.79
N GLY A 28 12.96 -0.93 9.79
CA GLY A 28 12.56 -0.11 8.66
C GLY A 28 12.12 -0.91 7.44
N VAL A 29 12.38 -0.36 6.25
CA VAL A 29 12.08 -1.03 4.97
C VAL A 29 13.21 -1.99 4.62
N THR A 30 12.98 -3.27 4.83
CA THR A 30 13.91 -4.36 4.47
C THR A 30 13.38 -5.17 3.29
N ASP A 31 14.24 -5.92 2.61
CA ASP A 31 13.84 -6.80 1.50
C ASP A 31 12.77 -7.81 1.92
N ASN A 32 12.88 -8.33 3.14
CA ASN A 32 11.91 -9.27 3.70
C ASN A 32 10.53 -8.62 3.93
N LEU A 33 10.52 -7.34 4.33
CA LEU A 33 9.29 -6.56 4.43
C LEU A 33 8.68 -6.35 3.04
N ILE A 34 9.49 -5.98 2.04
CA ILE A 34 9.03 -5.81 0.66
C ILE A 34 8.41 -7.11 0.15
N GLN A 35 9.07 -8.25 0.34
CA GLN A 35 8.51 -9.55 -0.04
C GLN A 35 7.17 -9.84 0.66
N SER A 36 7.08 -9.56 1.96
CA SER A 36 5.82 -9.72 2.71
C SER A 36 4.70 -8.81 2.20
N ILE A 37 5.04 -7.60 1.76
CA ILE A 37 4.12 -6.66 1.11
C ILE A 37 3.63 -7.23 -0.22
N LEU A 38 4.55 -7.76 -1.04
CA LEU A 38 4.26 -8.34 -2.35
C LEU A 38 3.30 -9.53 -2.24
N ASP A 39 3.59 -10.46 -1.33
CA ASP A 39 2.76 -11.64 -1.11
C ASP A 39 1.35 -11.25 -0.62
N ALA A 40 1.28 -10.27 0.31
CA ALA A 40 0.01 -9.80 0.87
C ALA A 40 -0.84 -9.03 -0.16
N ILE A 41 -0.20 -8.19 -0.99
CA ILE A 41 -0.90 -7.35 -1.97
C ILE A 41 -1.34 -8.13 -3.21
N GLU A 42 -0.61 -9.19 -3.58
CA GLU A 42 -0.93 -10.01 -4.74
C GLU A 42 -2.32 -10.64 -4.63
N SER A 43 -2.69 -11.13 -3.44
CA SER A 43 -4.00 -11.77 -3.22
C SER A 43 -5.14 -10.79 -2.97
N ARG A 44 -4.85 -9.56 -2.52
CA ARG A 44 -5.88 -8.62 -2.00
C ARG A 44 -6.03 -7.33 -2.80
N GLU A 45 -5.10 -7.03 -3.71
CA GLU A 45 -4.97 -5.80 -4.49
C GLU A 45 -4.73 -4.51 -3.68
N LEU A 46 -5.29 -4.40 -2.48
CA LEU A 46 -5.20 -3.23 -1.60
C LEU A 46 -4.84 -3.67 -0.19
N ILE A 47 -3.74 -3.14 0.34
CA ILE A 47 -3.30 -3.45 1.70
C ILE A 47 -2.90 -2.18 2.45
N LYS A 48 -2.90 -2.30 3.78
CA LYS A 48 -2.39 -1.28 4.70
C LYS A 48 -1.11 -1.76 5.37
N VAL A 49 -0.10 -0.90 5.37
CA VAL A 49 1.19 -1.11 6.02
C VAL A 49 1.33 -0.11 7.15
N LYS A 50 1.45 -0.57 8.39
CA LYS A 50 1.53 0.30 9.58
C LYS A 50 2.96 0.46 10.05
N ILE A 51 3.40 1.71 10.16
CA ILE A 51 4.70 2.07 10.73
C ILE A 51 4.57 2.11 12.26
N LEU A 52 5.29 1.21 12.93
CA LEU A 52 5.33 1.13 14.38
C LEU A 52 6.07 2.35 14.94
N GLN A 53 5.73 2.76 16.17
CA GLN A 53 6.30 3.96 16.81
C GLN A 53 7.80 3.84 17.11
N ASN A 54 8.33 2.62 17.11
CA ASN A 54 9.74 2.33 17.32
C ASN A 54 10.58 2.42 16.04
N CYS A 55 9.97 2.66 14.88
CA CYS A 55 10.68 2.90 13.64
C CYS A 55 11.35 4.28 13.71
N GLU A 56 12.67 4.31 13.54
CA GLU A 56 13.49 5.52 13.56
C GLU A 56 13.39 6.31 12.24
N GLU A 57 13.05 5.64 11.14
CA GLU A 57 12.85 6.27 9.84
C GLU A 57 11.58 7.12 9.78
N GLU A 58 11.64 8.22 9.02
CA GLU A 58 10.48 9.06 8.82
C GLU A 58 9.48 8.40 7.86
N LYS A 59 8.20 8.62 8.14
CA LYS A 59 7.12 8.08 7.31
C LYS A 59 7.18 8.50 5.83
N MET A 60 7.80 9.65 5.54
CA MET A 60 8.01 10.16 4.18
C MET A 60 9.14 9.40 3.49
N GLU A 61 10.24 9.12 4.18
CA GLU A 61 11.37 8.32 3.66
C GLU A 61 10.91 6.90 3.34
N ILE A 62 10.20 6.27 4.27
CA ILE A 62 9.60 4.94 4.07
C ILE A 62 8.66 4.94 2.84
N MET A 63 7.84 5.99 2.71
CA MET A 63 6.95 6.13 1.57
C MET A 63 7.73 6.26 0.26
N GLU A 64 8.83 7.00 0.26
CA GLU A 64 9.69 7.17 -0.91
C GLU A 64 10.37 5.86 -1.30
N GLN A 65 10.95 5.13 -0.34
CA GLN A 65 11.52 3.80 -0.53
C GLN A 65 10.50 2.82 -1.12
N LEU A 66 9.30 2.76 -0.55
CA LEU A 66 8.22 1.93 -1.06
C LEU A 66 7.77 2.36 -2.46
N SER A 67 7.80 3.66 -2.77
CA SER A 67 7.45 4.18 -4.10
C SER A 67 8.46 3.79 -5.18
N GLN A 68 9.68 3.39 -4.82
CA GLN A 68 10.67 2.87 -5.76
C GLN A 68 10.34 1.45 -6.24
N CYS A 69 9.51 0.71 -5.50
CA CYS A 69 9.07 -0.63 -5.90
C CYS A 69 8.08 -0.53 -7.06
N LYS A 70 8.44 -1.05 -8.24
CA LYS A 70 7.59 -1.02 -9.45
C LYS A 70 6.42 -2.00 -9.41
N GLU A 71 6.38 -2.88 -8.42
CA GLU A 71 5.37 -3.94 -8.33
C GLU A 71 4.06 -3.46 -7.72
N PHE A 72 4.04 -2.33 -7.02
CA PHE A 72 2.86 -1.76 -6.42
C PHE A 72 2.92 -0.24 -6.47
N GLU A 73 1.76 0.40 -6.37
CA GLU A 73 1.64 1.85 -6.32
C GLU A 73 1.28 2.33 -4.92
N VAL A 74 1.95 3.38 -4.46
CA VAL A 74 1.61 4.04 -3.20
C VAL A 74 0.45 5.01 -3.42
N VAL A 75 -0.70 4.70 -2.82
CA VAL A 75 -1.91 5.53 -2.88
C VAL A 75 -1.75 6.77 -2.01
N GLY A 76 -1.14 6.60 -0.83
CA GLY A 76 -0.81 7.66 0.11
C GLY A 76 -0.69 7.16 1.54
N ILE A 77 -0.55 8.10 2.47
CA ILE A 77 -0.38 7.84 3.89
C ILE A 77 -1.50 8.45 4.73
N ILE A 78 -1.96 7.70 5.74
CA ILE A 78 -2.92 8.14 6.76
C ILE A 78 -2.27 7.94 8.13
N GLY A 79 -1.85 9.03 8.78
CA GLY A 79 -1.14 8.98 10.05
C GLY A 79 0.20 8.25 9.94
N ARG A 80 0.30 7.06 10.54
CA ARG A 80 1.45 6.13 10.43
C ARG A 80 1.11 4.89 9.59
N THR A 81 0.09 4.94 8.75
CA THR A 81 -0.32 3.80 7.91
C THR A 81 -0.23 4.18 6.44
N ILE A 82 0.55 3.43 5.68
CA ILE A 82 0.71 3.57 4.23
C ILE A 82 -0.30 2.66 3.54
N ILE A 83 -0.92 3.17 2.48
CA ILE A 83 -1.87 2.43 1.65
C ILE A 83 -1.19 2.10 0.33
N LEU A 84 -1.13 0.81 0.03
CA LEU A 84 -0.51 0.28 -1.18
C LEU A 84 -1.56 -0.42 -2.04
N PHE A 85 -1.46 -0.23 -3.35
CA PHE A 85 -2.35 -0.84 -4.34
C PHE A 85 -1.55 -1.53 -5.46
N LYS A 86 -1.94 -2.75 -5.82
CA LYS A 86 -1.44 -3.49 -6.98
C LYS A 86 -2.63 -4.03 -7.76
N GLU A 87 -2.70 -3.72 -9.04
CA GLU A 87 -3.71 -4.31 -9.93
C GLU A 87 -3.44 -5.81 -10.08
N ASN A 88 -4.41 -6.64 -9.72
CA ASN A 88 -4.32 -8.08 -9.92
C ASN A 88 -4.82 -8.43 -11.33
N LYS A 89 -3.98 -9.13 -12.12
CA LYS A 89 -4.30 -9.49 -13.50
C LYS A 89 -5.27 -10.67 -13.61
N ASP A 90 -5.23 -11.58 -12.64
CA ASP A 90 -6.04 -12.81 -12.62
C ASP A 90 -7.42 -12.59 -12.01
N LYS A 91 -7.52 -11.79 -10.94
CA LYS A 91 -8.78 -11.49 -10.24
C LYS A 91 -8.89 -10.01 -9.86
N PRO A 92 -9.11 -9.10 -10.83
CA PRO A 92 -9.20 -7.67 -10.59
C PRO A 92 -10.52 -7.28 -9.91
N VAL A 93 -10.69 -7.42 -8.61
CA VAL A 93 -11.93 -7.00 -7.93
C VAL A 93 -11.96 -5.48 -7.77
N ILE A 94 -10.93 -4.93 -7.13
CA ILE A 94 -10.81 -3.49 -6.88
C ILE A 94 -10.52 -2.75 -8.19
N SER A 95 -9.71 -3.36 -9.05
CA SER A 95 -9.33 -2.77 -10.34
C SER A 95 -10.52 -2.66 -11.30
N LEU A 96 -11.51 -3.58 -11.22
CA LEU A 96 -12.77 -3.45 -11.96
C LEU A 96 -13.62 -2.27 -11.46
N GLU A 97 -13.74 -2.08 -10.14
CA GLU A 97 -14.49 -0.94 -9.59
C GLU A 97 -13.87 0.40 -9.97
N LEU A 98 -12.54 0.47 -10.07
CA LEU A 98 -11.83 1.67 -10.54
C LEU A 98 -12.05 2.00 -12.02
N LYS A 99 -12.45 1.03 -12.84
CA LYS A 99 -12.80 1.26 -14.26
C LYS A 99 -14.15 1.97 -14.42
N SER A 100 -15.02 1.87 -13.42
CA SER A 100 -16.33 2.53 -13.39
C SER A 100 -16.30 3.96 -12.82
N ILE A 101 -15.13 4.45 -12.39
CA ILE A 101 -14.89 5.79 -11.81
C ILE A 101 -14.02 6.63 -12.75
#